data_AF-A0A844CYQ1-F1
#
_entry.id   AF-A0A844CYQ1-F1
#
_cell.length_a   1.000
_cell.length_b   1.000
_cell.length_c   1.000
_cell.angle_alpha   90.00
_cell.angle_beta   90.00
_cell.angle_gamma   90.00
#
_symmetry.space_group_name_H-M   'P 1'
#
loop_
_entity.id
_entity.type
_entity.pdbx_description
1 polymer ?
#
loop_
_entity_poly.entity_id
_entity_poly.type
_entity_poly.pdbx_seq_one_letter_code
_entity_poly.pdbx_strand_id
1 'polypeptide(L)'
;MRKHGLRILTLLTALTFGAITAAQEDDVFAFIPDGGRTLLQNLRTEGLPSDLEKAITTQTADAPQWRGTLDKAAANAPAVAALDDWQRDTLAHYLAARAPLPAQGDLPRDGRDMSLALCQSCHIITVVVTQERTREAWLGTMNSPSHIEIETTPGERQLMADYLVINAGIPIDLIPPALRAGGASY
;
A
#
# COMPACT_ATOMS: atom_id res chain seq x y z
N MET A 1 20.09 44.47 -70.08
CA MET A 1 21.34 43.92 -69.52
C MET A 1 21.02 43.23 -68.20
N ARG A 2 21.46 41.96 -68.03
CA ARG A 2 21.63 41.13 -66.80
C ARG A 2 20.62 41.31 -65.65
N LYS A 3 19.66 40.36 -65.47
CA LYS A 3 19.73 39.18 -64.57
C LYS A 3 20.18 39.51 -63.14
N HIS A 4 19.31 39.33 -62.14
CA HIS A 4 19.55 38.51 -60.94
C HIS A 4 18.21 38.24 -60.23
N GLY A 5 17.73 36.99 -60.35
CA GLY A 5 16.63 36.48 -59.54
C GLY A 5 17.14 36.12 -58.15
N LEU A 6 16.51 36.68 -57.12
CA LEU A 6 16.79 36.37 -55.73
C LEU A 6 15.88 35.20 -55.31
N ARG A 7 16.48 34.03 -55.13
CA ARG A 7 15.83 32.87 -54.51
C ARG A 7 15.74 33.12 -53.01
N ILE A 8 14.52 33.29 -52.50
CA ILE A 8 14.24 33.26 -51.06
C ILE A 8 13.84 31.82 -50.74
N LEU A 9 14.80 31.05 -50.25
CA LEU A 9 14.57 29.90 -49.38
C LEU A 9 14.63 30.45 -47.95
N THR A 10 13.81 29.96 -47.01
CA THR A 10 14.22 29.48 -45.68
C THR A 10 13.02 29.36 -44.70
N LEU A 11 12.81 28.10 -44.26
CA LEU A 11 12.26 27.54 -43.01
C LEU A 11 10.81 27.80 -42.56
N LEU A 12 9.95 26.78 -42.76
CA LEU A 12 8.94 26.38 -41.78
C LEU A 12 9.64 25.80 -40.55
N THR A 13 9.43 26.39 -39.38
CA THR A 13 9.82 25.81 -38.09
C THR A 13 8.61 25.09 -37.53
N ALA A 14 8.60 23.76 -37.59
CA ALA A 14 7.58 22.94 -36.95
C ALA A 14 7.86 22.89 -35.45
N LEU A 15 7.04 23.58 -34.65
CA LEU A 15 6.99 23.37 -33.20
C LEU A 15 6.31 22.03 -32.93
N THR A 16 7.09 20.96 -32.85
CA THR A 16 6.66 19.76 -32.13
C THR A 16 6.79 20.05 -30.63
N PHE A 17 5.70 20.52 -30.02
CA PHE A 17 5.56 20.42 -28.57
C PHE A 17 5.57 18.93 -28.23
N GLY A 18 6.69 18.46 -27.68
CA GLY A 18 6.83 17.11 -27.16
C GLY A 18 5.76 16.89 -26.12
N ALA A 19 4.97 15.84 -26.31
CA ALA A 19 4.14 15.30 -25.26
C ALA A 19 5.07 14.92 -24.10
N ILE A 20 5.03 15.71 -23.03
CA ILE A 20 5.59 15.32 -21.74
C ILE A 20 4.70 14.17 -21.29
N THR A 21 5.10 12.94 -21.58
CA THR A 21 4.59 11.77 -20.86
C THR A 21 4.88 12.03 -19.40
N ALA A 22 3.84 12.25 -18.59
CA ALA A 22 3.94 12.13 -17.15
C ALA A 22 4.49 10.73 -16.88
N ALA A 23 5.79 10.65 -16.60
CA ALA A 23 6.39 9.43 -16.10
C ALA A 23 5.61 9.07 -14.83
N GLN A 24 5.04 7.86 -14.79
CA GLN A 24 4.69 7.25 -13.51
C GLN A 24 5.94 7.36 -12.65
N GLU A 25 5.88 8.12 -11.56
CA GLU A 25 6.78 7.87 -10.45
C GLU A 25 6.46 6.45 -10.01
N ASP A 26 7.32 5.50 -10.37
CA ASP A 26 7.24 4.15 -9.83
C ASP A 26 7.28 4.29 -8.30
N ASP A 27 6.22 3.88 -7.59
CA ASP A 27 6.24 3.81 -6.14
C ASP A 27 7.42 2.91 -5.76
N VAL A 28 8.48 3.53 -5.23
CA VAL A 28 9.73 2.87 -4.84
C VAL A 28 9.46 1.74 -3.83
N PHE A 29 8.29 1.75 -3.17
CA PHE A 29 7.81 0.77 -2.21
C PHE A 29 6.67 -0.12 -2.72
N ALA A 30 6.43 -0.18 -4.03
CA ALA A 30 5.41 -1.05 -4.64
C ALA A 30 5.65 -2.55 -4.39
N PHE A 31 6.87 -2.95 -4.03
CA PHE A 31 7.19 -4.32 -3.64
C PHE A 31 6.66 -4.68 -2.23
N ILE A 32 6.28 -3.69 -1.42
CA ILE A 32 5.66 -3.89 -0.10
C ILE A 32 4.15 -4.01 -0.31
N PRO A 33 3.54 -5.17 0.02
CA PRO A 33 2.13 -5.43 -0.24
C PRO A 33 1.20 -4.34 0.28
N ASP A 34 0.15 -4.04 -0.47
CA ASP A 34 -0.86 -3.05 -0.06
C ASP A 34 -1.44 -3.35 1.32
N GLY A 35 -1.67 -2.29 2.10
CA GLY A 35 -2.35 -2.41 3.38
C GLY A 35 -3.87 -2.32 3.23
N GLY A 36 -4.59 -2.65 4.30
CA GLY A 36 -6.06 -2.70 4.27
C GLY A 36 -6.74 -1.36 3.98
N ARG A 37 -6.10 -0.21 4.27
CA ARG A 37 -6.63 1.12 3.89
C ARG A 37 -6.63 1.25 2.37
N THR A 38 -5.51 0.97 1.72
CA THR A 38 -5.39 1.02 0.25
C THR A 38 -6.34 0.03 -0.41
N LEU A 39 -6.40 -1.21 0.10
CA LEU A 39 -7.32 -2.22 -0.42
C LEU A 39 -8.79 -1.76 -0.33
N LEU A 40 -9.20 -1.18 0.80
CA LEU A 40 -10.56 -0.65 0.96
C LEU A 40 -10.85 0.53 0.01
N GLN A 41 -9.88 1.44 -0.18
CA GLN A 41 -10.02 2.57 -1.10
C GLN A 41 -10.19 2.09 -2.55
N ASN A 42 -9.39 1.10 -2.96
CA ASN A 42 -9.48 0.51 -4.29
C ASN A 42 -10.85 -0.14 -4.49
N LEU A 43 -11.32 -0.96 -3.54
CA LEU A 43 -12.66 -1.56 -3.59
C LEU A 43 -13.78 -0.52 -3.67
N ARG A 44 -13.70 0.56 -2.91
CA ARG A 44 -14.69 1.65 -2.97
C ARG A 44 -14.69 2.36 -4.31
N THR A 45 -13.54 2.48 -4.95
CA THR A 45 -13.39 3.08 -6.29
C THR A 45 -14.02 2.19 -7.36
N GLU A 46 -13.84 0.87 -7.25
CA GLU A 46 -14.46 -0.13 -8.15
C GLU A 46 -15.96 -0.33 -7.89
N GLY A 47 -16.44 0.04 -6.70
CA GLY A 47 -17.84 -0.06 -6.28
C GLY A 47 -18.09 -1.27 -5.39
N LEU A 48 -18.35 -1.00 -4.10
CA LEU A 48 -18.73 -2.01 -3.11
C LEU A 48 -20.23 -2.33 -3.16
N PRO A 49 -20.64 -3.59 -2.91
CA PRO A 49 -22.03 -3.90 -2.62
C PRO A 49 -22.55 -3.07 -1.46
N SER A 50 -23.80 -2.58 -1.55
CA SER A 50 -24.41 -1.73 -0.53
C SER A 50 -24.41 -2.37 0.87
N ASP A 51 -24.60 -3.68 0.94
CA ASP A 51 -24.63 -4.41 2.20
C ASP A 51 -23.23 -4.50 2.85
N LEU A 52 -22.18 -4.64 2.03
CA LEU A 52 -20.80 -4.63 2.53
C LEU A 52 -20.39 -3.23 3.00
N GLU A 53 -20.69 -2.19 2.21
CA GLU A 53 -20.43 -0.80 2.63
C GLU A 53 -21.21 -0.43 3.90
N LYS A 54 -22.47 -0.87 4.01
CA LYS A 54 -23.27 -0.71 5.23
C LYS A 54 -22.64 -1.44 6.41
N ALA A 55 -22.14 -2.67 6.22
CA ALA A 55 -21.48 -3.39 7.29
C ALA A 55 -20.22 -2.62 7.77
N ILE A 56 -19.34 -2.24 6.84
CA ILE A 56 -18.10 -1.50 7.13
C ILE A 56 -18.36 -0.20 7.90
N THR A 57 -19.47 0.48 7.61
CA THR A 57 -19.81 1.79 8.19
C THR A 57 -20.59 1.72 9.50
N THR A 58 -21.12 0.55 9.88
CA THR A 58 -22.02 0.42 11.04
C THR A 58 -21.65 -0.67 12.04
N GLN A 59 -20.76 -1.60 11.66
CA GLN A 59 -20.48 -2.79 12.47
C GLN A 59 -19.04 -2.80 12.98
N THR A 60 -18.87 -3.42 14.14
CA THR A 60 -17.58 -3.88 14.67
C THR A 60 -17.59 -5.41 14.67
N ALA A 61 -16.52 -6.03 14.20
CA ALA A 61 -16.36 -7.48 14.17
C ALA A 61 -14.87 -7.84 14.26
N ASP A 62 -14.55 -9.08 14.62
CA ASP A 62 -13.17 -9.57 14.58
C ASP A 62 -12.73 -9.92 13.13
N ALA A 63 -11.43 -10.19 12.95
CA ALA A 63 -10.87 -10.45 11.62
C ALA A 63 -11.51 -11.71 10.96
N PRO A 64 -11.70 -12.86 11.65
CA PRO A 64 -12.43 -14.00 11.06
C PRO A 64 -13.84 -13.66 10.58
N GLN A 65 -14.59 -12.86 11.35
CA GLN A 65 -15.93 -12.42 10.96
C GLN A 65 -15.91 -11.49 9.74
N TRP A 66 -14.96 -10.55 9.69
CA TRP A 66 -14.76 -9.71 8.50
C TRP A 66 -14.34 -10.51 7.29
N ARG A 67 -13.45 -11.48 7.45
CA ARG A 67 -13.01 -12.39 6.38
C ARG A 67 -14.19 -13.15 5.77
N GLY A 68 -15.06 -13.71 6.62
CA GLY A 68 -16.28 -14.38 6.17
C GLY A 68 -17.30 -13.43 5.52
N THR A 69 -17.30 -12.15 5.90
CA THR A 69 -18.13 -11.12 5.26
C THR A 69 -17.61 -10.79 3.86
N LEU A 70 -16.28 -10.67 3.70
CA LEU A 70 -15.62 -10.47 2.41
C LEU A 70 -15.82 -11.68 1.48
N ASP A 71 -15.75 -12.92 2.00
CA ASP A 71 -16.04 -14.13 1.22
C ASP A 71 -17.46 -14.15 0.66
N LYS A 72 -18.45 -13.80 1.49
CA LYS A 72 -19.84 -13.71 1.04
C LYS A 72 -20.03 -12.63 -0.02
N ALA A 73 -19.35 -11.49 0.14
CA ALA A 73 -19.41 -10.40 -0.83
C ALA A 73 -18.75 -10.78 -2.17
N ALA A 74 -17.66 -11.55 -2.15
CA ALA A 74 -16.98 -12.02 -3.36
C ALA A 74 -17.90 -12.81 -4.31
N ALA A 75 -18.94 -13.48 -3.80
CA ALA A 75 -19.90 -14.19 -4.65
C ALA A 75 -20.64 -13.29 -5.65
N ASN A 76 -20.81 -12.01 -5.35
CA ASN A 76 -21.60 -11.07 -6.15
C ASN A 76 -20.85 -9.75 -6.45
N ALA A 77 -19.56 -9.65 -6.11
CA ALA A 77 -18.76 -8.44 -6.27
C ALA A 77 -17.41 -8.77 -6.92
N PRO A 78 -17.26 -8.58 -8.25
CA PRO A 78 -16.05 -8.94 -8.98
C PRO A 78 -14.77 -8.34 -8.40
N ALA A 79 -14.80 -7.08 -7.94
CA ALA A 79 -13.65 -6.43 -7.31
C ALA A 79 -13.23 -7.10 -5.99
N VAL A 80 -14.18 -7.59 -5.19
CA VAL A 80 -13.90 -8.34 -3.95
C VAL A 80 -13.40 -9.75 -4.29
N ALA A 81 -13.95 -10.37 -5.34
CA ALA A 81 -13.50 -11.68 -5.82
C ALA A 81 -12.10 -11.66 -6.45
N ALA A 82 -11.66 -10.50 -6.95
CA ALA A 82 -10.33 -10.30 -7.50
C ALA A 82 -9.24 -10.17 -6.42
N LEU A 83 -9.62 -9.92 -5.16
CA LEU A 83 -8.68 -9.99 -4.05
C LEU A 83 -8.30 -11.45 -3.78
N ASP A 84 -7.00 -11.72 -3.73
CA ASP A 84 -6.52 -13.02 -3.29
C ASP A 84 -6.71 -13.24 -1.77
N ASP A 85 -6.29 -14.39 -1.27
CA ASP A 85 -6.52 -14.75 0.14
C ASP A 85 -5.77 -13.83 1.11
N TRP A 86 -4.51 -13.47 0.81
CA TRP A 86 -3.72 -12.62 1.71
C TRP A 86 -4.20 -11.17 1.70
N GLN A 87 -4.69 -10.66 0.56
CA GLN A 87 -5.33 -9.34 0.47
C GLN A 87 -6.62 -9.30 1.27
N ARG A 88 -7.44 -10.36 1.19
CA ARG A 88 -8.68 -10.46 1.98
C ARG A 88 -8.39 -10.56 3.47
N ASP A 89 -7.36 -11.31 3.87
CA ASP A 89 -6.92 -11.38 5.27
C ASP A 89 -6.39 -10.02 5.77
N THR A 90 -5.57 -9.34 4.96
CA THR A 90 -5.04 -8.00 5.27
C THR A 90 -6.16 -6.97 5.44
N LEU A 91 -7.15 -6.98 4.54
CA LEU A 91 -8.32 -6.12 4.65
C LEU A 91 -9.17 -6.48 5.88
N ALA A 92 -9.37 -7.76 6.16
CA ALA A 92 -10.15 -8.20 7.31
C ALA A 92 -9.53 -7.75 8.64
N HIS A 93 -8.20 -7.83 8.80
CA HIS A 93 -7.50 -7.33 9.98
C HIS A 93 -7.60 -5.80 10.11
N TYR A 94 -7.52 -5.07 8.99
CA TYR A 94 -7.72 -3.63 9.00
C TYR A 94 -9.15 -3.25 9.44
N LEU A 95 -10.16 -3.92 8.89
CA LEU A 95 -11.56 -3.70 9.27
C LEU A 95 -11.79 -4.07 10.75
N ALA A 96 -11.19 -5.14 11.26
CA ALA A 96 -11.30 -5.51 12.66
C ALA A 96 -10.74 -4.43 13.61
N ALA A 97 -9.66 -3.77 13.19
CA ALA A 97 -9.00 -2.73 13.99
C ALA A 97 -9.65 -1.34 13.86
N ARG A 98 -10.32 -1.05 12.74
CA ARG A 98 -10.74 0.32 12.39
C ARG A 98 -12.23 0.50 12.15
N ALA A 99 -12.99 -0.56 11.88
CA ALA A 99 -14.43 -0.45 11.71
C ALA A 99 -15.10 -0.08 13.05
N PRO A 100 -16.20 0.71 13.03
CA PRO A 100 -16.86 1.26 11.86
C PRO A 100 -16.04 2.40 11.20
N LEU A 101 -15.98 2.39 9.86
CA LEU A 101 -15.25 3.37 9.05
C LEU A 101 -16.20 4.34 8.37
N PRO A 102 -15.82 5.60 8.14
CA PRO A 102 -16.67 6.53 7.40
C PRO A 102 -16.81 6.09 5.94
N ALA A 103 -18.00 6.29 5.36
CA ALA A 103 -18.28 5.94 3.97
C ALA A 103 -17.52 6.83 2.97
N GLN A 104 -17.24 8.07 3.38
CA GLN A 104 -16.48 9.07 2.63
C GLN A 104 -15.49 9.79 3.56
N GLY A 105 -14.44 10.36 2.98
CA GLY A 105 -13.40 11.08 3.70
C GLY A 105 -12.20 10.20 4.03
N ASP A 106 -11.34 10.72 4.90
CA ASP A 106 -10.05 10.08 5.19
C ASP A 106 -10.23 8.82 6.04
N LEU A 107 -9.62 7.75 5.56
CA LEU A 107 -9.53 6.50 6.29
C LEU A 107 -8.32 6.55 7.25
N PRO A 108 -8.45 6.01 8.47
CA PRO A 108 -7.34 5.93 9.41
C PRO A 108 -6.21 5.06 8.85
N ARG A 109 -4.97 5.43 9.16
CA ARG A 109 -3.75 4.71 8.74
C ARG A 109 -3.81 3.21 9.04
N ASP A 110 -3.30 2.41 8.12
CA ASP A 110 -3.16 0.96 8.27
C ASP A 110 -1.74 0.54 8.67
N GLY A 111 -1.49 -0.77 8.70
CA GLY A 111 -0.18 -1.32 9.02
C GLY A 111 0.91 -0.94 8.02
N ARG A 112 0.62 -0.93 6.71
CA ARG A 112 1.58 -0.52 5.66
C ARG A 112 1.98 0.93 5.85
N ASP A 113 1.00 1.81 6.02
CA ASP A 113 1.23 3.24 6.25
C ASP A 113 2.15 3.46 7.44
N MET A 114 1.88 2.76 8.55
CA MET A 114 2.68 2.87 9.77
C MET A 114 4.07 2.27 9.59
N SER A 115 4.22 1.14 8.91
CA SER A 115 5.54 0.56 8.64
C SER A 115 6.39 1.50 7.76
N LEU A 116 5.82 2.08 6.71
CA LEU A 116 6.51 3.04 5.85
C LEU A 116 6.80 4.36 6.55
N ALA A 117 5.92 4.85 7.42
CA ALA A 117 6.14 6.12 8.12
C ALA A 117 7.09 5.97 9.32
N LEU A 118 6.96 4.90 10.09
CA LEU A 118 7.62 4.76 11.40
C LEU A 118 8.84 3.87 11.34
N CYS A 119 8.77 2.71 10.66
CA CYS A 119 9.90 1.77 10.63
C CYS A 119 11.01 2.21 9.67
N GLN A 120 10.66 2.89 8.57
CA GLN A 120 11.63 3.46 7.63
C GLN A 120 12.31 4.73 8.19
N SER A 121 11.79 5.33 9.27
CA SER A 121 12.29 6.61 9.78
C SER A 121 13.70 6.54 10.35
N CYS A 122 14.12 5.37 10.86
CA CYS A 122 15.43 5.17 11.50
C CYS A 122 16.38 4.30 10.67
N HIS A 123 15.86 3.34 9.92
CA HIS A 123 16.64 2.43 9.08
C HIS A 123 15.81 1.98 7.88
N ILE A 124 16.48 1.49 6.84
CA ILE A 124 15.80 1.07 5.61
C ILE A 124 14.73 0.01 5.88
N ILE A 125 13.55 0.18 5.28
CA ILE A 125 12.35 -0.62 5.49
C ILE A 125 12.57 -2.10 5.18
N THR A 126 13.52 -2.39 4.28
CA THR A 126 13.98 -3.74 3.95
C THR A 126 14.37 -4.54 5.19
N VAL A 127 14.98 -3.91 6.22
CA VAL A 127 15.30 -4.58 7.48
C VAL A 127 14.05 -5.13 8.15
N VAL A 128 12.87 -4.55 7.94
CA VAL A 128 11.61 -5.00 8.53
C VAL A 128 10.90 -5.99 7.62
N VAL A 129 10.65 -5.62 6.36
CA VAL A 129 9.74 -6.39 5.49
C VAL A 129 10.33 -7.72 5.01
N THR A 130 11.64 -7.94 5.11
CA THR A 130 12.25 -9.24 4.81
C THR A 130 12.23 -10.21 6.01
N GLN A 131 11.76 -9.77 7.19
CA GLN A 131 11.72 -10.65 8.36
C GLN A 131 10.37 -11.38 8.44
N GLU A 132 10.42 -12.69 8.51
CA GLU A 132 9.28 -13.50 8.90
C GLU A 132 9.31 -13.66 10.43
N ARG A 133 8.26 -13.20 11.11
CA ARG A 133 8.17 -13.22 12.57
C ARG A 133 6.74 -13.48 13.02
N THR A 134 6.61 -14.09 14.20
CA THR A 134 5.31 -14.18 14.87
C THR A 134 4.85 -12.80 15.33
N ARG A 135 3.54 -12.68 15.59
CA ARG A 135 2.92 -11.47 16.13
C ARG A 135 3.59 -10.99 17.41
N GLU A 136 3.88 -11.90 18.33
CA GLU A 136 4.51 -11.62 19.63
C GLU A 136 5.93 -11.09 19.44
N ALA A 137 6.68 -11.63 18.48
CA ALA A 137 8.02 -11.15 18.15
C ALA A 137 7.99 -9.74 17.53
N TRP A 138 6.99 -9.42 16.71
CA TRP A 138 6.79 -8.05 16.21
C TRP A 138 6.43 -7.07 17.33
N LEU A 139 5.51 -7.44 18.20
CA LEU A 139 5.14 -6.62 19.37
C LEU A 139 6.33 -6.43 20.31
N GLY A 140 7.13 -7.48 20.54
CA GLY A 140 8.36 -7.40 21.32
C GLY A 140 9.38 -6.44 20.71
N THR A 141 9.51 -6.42 19.38
CA THR A 141 10.37 -5.47 18.66
C THR A 141 9.90 -4.04 18.88
N MET A 142 8.61 -3.79 18.70
CA MET A 142 7.99 -2.48 18.89
C MET A 142 8.09 -1.98 20.34
N ASN A 143 8.01 -2.88 21.32
CA ASN A 143 8.10 -2.55 22.75
C ASN A 143 9.52 -2.55 23.31
N SER A 144 10.54 -2.79 22.47
CA SER A 144 11.93 -2.73 22.91
C SER A 144 12.34 -1.30 23.29
N PRO A 145 13.33 -1.11 24.17
CA PRO A 145 13.78 0.23 24.58
C PRO A 145 14.18 1.14 23.42
N SER A 146 14.64 0.58 22.29
CA SER A 146 15.02 1.36 21.09
C SER A 146 13.84 1.83 20.24
N HIS A 147 12.61 1.32 20.47
CA HIS A 147 11.42 1.65 19.67
C HIS A 147 10.24 2.15 20.52
N ILE A 148 10.37 2.15 21.85
CA ILE A 148 9.28 2.50 22.75
C ILE A 148 8.86 3.97 22.63
N GLU A 149 9.79 4.85 22.26
CA GLU A 149 9.55 6.29 22.07
C GLU A 149 8.84 6.63 20.76
N ILE A 150 8.68 5.67 19.84
CA ILE A 150 7.92 5.88 18.61
C ILE A 150 6.44 6.06 18.95
N GLU A 151 5.90 7.24 18.62
CA GLU A 151 4.52 7.63 18.91
C GLU A 151 3.50 6.73 18.19
N THR A 152 2.92 5.82 18.96
CA THR A 152 1.88 4.88 18.55
C THR A 152 0.96 4.57 19.72
N THR A 153 -0.30 4.33 19.43
CA THR A 153 -1.22 3.75 20.42
C THR A 153 -1.02 2.23 20.54
N PRO A 154 -1.48 1.60 21.64
CA PRO A 154 -1.46 0.14 21.74
C PRO A 154 -2.21 -0.58 20.61
N GLY A 155 -3.31 0.01 20.14
CA GLY A 155 -4.07 -0.53 18.99
C GLY A 155 -3.29 -0.45 17.67
N GLU A 156 -2.53 0.62 17.48
CA GLU A 156 -1.68 0.78 16.29
C GLU A 156 -0.50 -0.18 16.27
N ARG A 157 0.13 -0.44 17.42
CA ARG A 157 1.17 -1.48 17.52
C ARG A 157 0.62 -2.85 17.17
N GLN A 158 -0.61 -3.16 17.58
CA GLN A 158 -1.29 -4.40 17.24
C GLN A 158 -1.61 -4.48 15.74
N LEU A 159 -2.21 -3.44 15.16
CA LEU A 159 -2.52 -3.40 13.72
C LEU A 159 -1.26 -3.51 12.86
N MET A 160 -0.16 -2.88 13.26
CA MET A 160 1.12 -2.99 12.56
C MET A 160 1.71 -4.40 12.67
N ALA A 161 1.62 -5.03 13.85
CA ALA A 161 2.05 -6.42 14.03
C ALA A 161 1.24 -7.38 13.15
N ASP A 162 -0.09 -7.24 13.14
CA ASP A 162 -0.98 -8.07 12.32
C ASP A 162 -0.65 -7.93 10.83
N TYR A 163 -0.44 -6.70 10.35
CA TYR A 163 -0.03 -6.45 8.97
C TYR A 163 1.32 -7.12 8.65
N LEU A 164 2.33 -6.97 9.51
CA LEU A 164 3.66 -7.53 9.29
C LEU A 164 3.69 -9.07 9.40
N VAL A 165 2.78 -9.69 10.16
CA VAL A 165 2.64 -11.16 10.17
C VAL A 165 2.18 -11.66 8.79
N ILE A 166 1.27 -10.93 8.13
CA ILE A 166 0.69 -11.34 6.86
C ILE A 166 1.58 -10.95 5.67
N ASN A 167 2.20 -9.77 5.73
CA ASN A 167 2.79 -9.10 4.55
C ASN A 167 4.32 -8.97 4.57
N ALA A 168 4.99 -9.32 5.68
CA ALA A 168 6.45 -9.37 5.73
C ALA A 168 6.97 -10.74 5.26
N GLY A 169 8.25 -11.05 5.55
CA GLY A 169 8.91 -12.24 5.03
C GLY A 169 9.17 -12.18 3.52
N ILE A 170 9.23 -10.97 2.95
CA ILE A 170 9.47 -10.76 1.52
C ILE A 170 10.88 -11.27 1.18
N PRO A 171 11.03 -12.23 0.24
CA PRO A 171 12.34 -12.68 -0.21
C PRO A 171 13.21 -11.52 -0.72
N ILE A 172 14.50 -11.52 -0.35
CA ILE A 172 15.44 -10.42 -0.65
C ILE A 172 15.62 -10.17 -2.15
N ASP A 173 15.44 -11.20 -2.98
CA ASP A 173 15.50 -11.14 -4.43
C ASP A 173 14.30 -10.39 -5.05
N LEU A 174 13.17 -10.32 -4.35
CA LEU A 174 12.02 -9.48 -4.71
C LEU A 174 12.18 -8.02 -4.29
N ILE A 175 13.15 -7.71 -3.42
CA ILE A 175 13.46 -6.33 -3.02
C ILE A 175 14.27 -5.65 -4.14
N PRO A 176 13.93 -4.42 -4.56
CA PRO A 176 14.72 -3.66 -5.51
C PRO A 176 16.19 -3.57 -5.10
N PRO A 177 17.17 -3.81 -6.00
CA PRO A 177 18.60 -3.82 -5.64
C PRO A 177 19.06 -2.55 -4.92
N ALA A 178 18.53 -1.39 -5.30
CA ALA A 178 18.84 -0.10 -4.66
C ALA A 178 18.39 -0.01 -3.18
N LEU A 179 17.45 -0.86 -2.77
CA LEU A 179 16.89 -0.89 -1.42
C LEU A 179 17.36 -2.10 -0.60
N ARG A 180 18.19 -2.97 -1.16
CA ARG A 180 18.88 -4.00 -0.38
C ARG A 180 19.95 -3.28 0.44
N ALA A 181 19.89 -3.37 1.78
CA ALA A 181 20.84 -2.69 2.65
C ALA A 181 22.28 -2.98 2.19
N GLY A 182 23.09 -1.92 2.07
CA GLY A 182 24.44 -1.99 1.49
C GLY A 182 25.29 -3.08 2.13
N GLY A 183 25.51 -4.18 1.38
CA GLY A 183 26.44 -5.24 1.75
C GLY A 183 25.84 -6.56 2.23
N ALA A 184 24.53 -6.79 2.20
CA ALA A 184 23.98 -8.13 2.38
C ALA A 184 24.17 -8.97 1.11
N SER A 185 25.40 -9.44 0.87
CA SER A 185 25.67 -10.61 0.04
C SER A 185 25.38 -11.86 0.87
N TYR A 186 24.42 -12.68 0.43
CA TYR A 186 24.39 -14.09 0.80
C TYR A 186 25.16 -14.88 -0.25
#